data_AF-A0A9D7EWK9-F1
#
_entry.id   AF-A0A9D7EWK9-F1
#
_cell.length_a   1.000
_cell.length_b   1.000
_cell.length_c   1.000
_cell.angle_alpha   90.00
_cell.angle_beta   90.00
_cell.angle_gamma   90.00
#
_symmetry.space_group_name_H-M   'P 1'
#
loop_
_entity.id
_entity.type
_entity.pdbx_description
1 polymer ?
#
loop_
_entity_poly.entity_id
_entity_poly.type
_entity_poly.pdbx_seq_one_letter_code
_entity_poly.pdbx_strand_id
1 'polypeptide(L)'
;MKNLVLTPAFILAGIFYVQGQILLQEDFEAPSLPNGWSVQTLATDGGWKIGTASALSSQFYDRQQQFCSHGRDQRRRLQLRQKPGYLITPVSISGLTSVAMQFDLFYGANTYQGVTERATVEVSLDGVNWVELGEELPGHSGWEPHSISLNAYAGESNVQIAFHYDDEGGWLYGFAVDNVTVEVTPDLDAELTELKERAFGEENTPFPIGGQIFNSGGTTITSLEISYSIDGGPSISETFDNLNVESFGYYDFEISSPWLPDASGVFEVTAEITAVNGGADENPDNNSASFETEIFPKVTPPNLIDQFLLVDPVFTVVATGADQLDKPTDLDFFPILAKDELWVVNERTENTGGSTLTLYNASSETPDFLQRVDGNAWPFHVTANRYCV
;
A
#
# COMPACT_ATOMS: atom_id res chain seq x y z
N MET A 1 0.28 58.14 30.18
CA MET A 1 -0.06 56.71 30.38
C MET A 1 0.36 55.99 29.12
N LYS A 2 1.44 55.19 29.17
CA LYS A 2 1.95 54.41 28.02
C LYS A 2 1.27 53.04 28.08
N ASN A 3 0.57 52.66 27.02
CA ASN A 3 -0.08 51.35 26.91
C ASN A 3 0.99 50.29 26.60
N LEU A 4 1.08 49.29 27.48
CA LEU A 4 1.88 48.09 27.29
C LEU A 4 1.11 47.17 26.33
N VAL A 5 1.72 46.82 25.20
CA VAL A 5 1.23 45.76 24.30
C VAL A 5 1.95 44.48 24.70
N LEU A 6 1.21 43.49 25.21
CA LEU A 6 1.72 42.13 25.45
C LEU A 6 1.58 41.31 24.16
N THR A 7 2.70 40.91 23.60
CA THR A 7 2.78 39.92 22.52
C THR A 7 2.73 38.51 23.13
N PRO A 8 1.89 37.59 22.64
CA PRO A 8 1.92 36.21 23.11
C PRO A 8 3.20 35.53 22.58
N ALA A 9 3.96 34.94 23.50
CA ALA A 9 5.07 34.06 23.16
C ALA A 9 4.50 32.71 22.70
N PHE A 10 4.64 32.41 21.40
CA PHE A 10 4.46 31.06 20.89
C PHE A 10 5.58 30.20 21.46
N ILE A 11 5.24 29.29 22.38
CA ILE A 11 6.11 28.19 22.75
C ILE A 11 6.05 27.21 21.58
N LEU A 12 7.13 27.20 20.78
CA LEU A 12 7.35 26.19 19.77
C LEU A 12 7.60 24.86 20.52
N ALA A 13 6.57 24.03 20.68
CA ALA A 13 6.75 22.65 21.08
C ALA A 13 7.54 21.97 19.96
N GLY A 14 8.79 21.62 20.23
CA GLY A 14 9.55 20.78 19.31
C GLY A 14 8.84 19.44 19.21
N ILE A 15 8.50 19.05 17.98
CA ILE A 15 8.08 17.69 17.66
C ILE A 15 9.31 16.82 17.91
N PHE A 16 9.30 16.09 19.03
CA PHE A 16 10.28 15.06 19.30
C PHE A 16 9.80 13.80 18.59
N TYR A 17 10.37 13.51 17.42
CA TYR A 17 10.31 12.17 16.85
C TYR A 17 10.98 11.24 17.88
N VAL A 18 10.20 10.40 18.56
CA VAL A 18 10.77 9.25 19.26
C VAL A 18 10.87 8.17 18.21
N GLN A 19 11.97 8.15 17.46
CA GLN A 19 12.31 6.95 16.70
C GLN A 19 12.40 5.79 17.72
N GLY A 20 11.85 4.64 17.37
CA GLY A 20 11.93 3.43 18.18
C GLY A 20 13.37 3.18 18.63
N GLN A 21 13.56 2.63 19.82
CA GLN A 21 14.91 2.32 20.29
C GLN A 21 15.52 1.26 19.37
N ILE A 22 16.49 1.65 18.55
CA ILE A 22 17.26 0.73 17.70
C ILE A 22 18.14 -0.17 18.58
N LEU A 23 17.95 -1.48 18.45
CA LEU A 23 18.69 -2.53 19.16
C LEU A 23 19.81 -3.12 18.30
N LEU A 24 19.57 -3.20 16.98
CA LEU A 24 20.51 -3.65 15.97
C LEU A 24 20.27 -2.82 14.71
N GLN A 25 21.34 -2.41 14.04
CA GLN A 25 21.28 -1.82 12.70
C GLN A 25 22.51 -2.24 11.92
N GLU A 26 22.31 -2.73 10.71
CA GLU A 26 23.37 -3.20 9.81
C GLU A 26 23.00 -2.95 8.35
N ASP A 27 23.83 -2.17 7.65
CA ASP A 27 23.69 -1.81 6.24
C ASP A 27 24.67 -2.59 5.31
N PHE A 28 25.56 -3.42 5.88
CA PHE A 28 26.56 -4.20 5.17
C PHE A 28 27.52 -3.40 4.27
N GLU A 29 27.69 -2.09 4.51
CA GLU A 29 28.62 -1.24 3.75
C GLU A 29 30.09 -1.45 4.15
N ALA A 30 30.33 -2.17 5.25
CA ALA A 30 31.64 -2.60 5.67
C ALA A 30 32.08 -3.88 4.91
N PRO A 31 33.37 -4.02 4.55
CA PRO A 31 33.85 -5.12 3.70
C PRO A 31 33.92 -6.50 4.41
N SER A 32 33.45 -6.59 5.66
CA SER A 32 33.52 -7.78 6.51
C SER A 32 32.28 -7.87 7.37
N LEU A 33 31.89 -9.09 7.76
CA LEU A 33 30.76 -9.30 8.65
C LEU A 33 30.91 -8.47 9.94
N PRO A 34 29.82 -7.87 10.43
CA PRO A 34 29.86 -7.05 11.63
C PRO A 34 30.18 -7.89 12.85
N ASN A 35 30.64 -7.23 13.91
CA ASN A 35 30.96 -7.93 15.15
C ASN A 35 29.71 -8.62 15.74
N GLY A 36 29.85 -9.89 16.13
CA GLY A 36 28.74 -10.71 16.63
C GLY A 36 27.99 -11.48 15.55
N TRP A 37 28.03 -11.03 14.29
CA TRP A 37 27.45 -11.78 13.18
C TRP A 37 28.31 -13.00 12.85
N SER A 38 27.66 -14.09 12.44
CA SER A 38 28.35 -15.33 12.07
C SER A 38 27.65 -16.04 10.92
N VAL A 39 28.39 -16.92 10.24
CA VAL A 39 27.86 -17.76 9.16
C VAL A 39 28.01 -19.21 9.56
N GLN A 40 26.90 -19.94 9.55
CA GLN A 40 26.89 -21.40 9.62
C GLN A 40 26.48 -21.93 8.27
N THR A 41 27.36 -22.67 7.60
CA THR A 41 27.08 -23.14 6.25
C THR A 41 27.68 -24.50 6.00
N LEU A 42 26.99 -25.29 5.20
CA LEU A 42 27.51 -26.52 4.61
C LEU A 42 28.18 -26.25 3.25
N ALA A 43 28.13 -25.01 2.76
CA ALA A 43 28.75 -24.60 1.50
C ALA A 43 30.27 -24.47 1.66
N THR A 44 31.02 -25.00 0.69
CA THR A 44 32.49 -25.01 0.73
C THR A 44 33.13 -23.69 0.31
N ASP A 45 32.34 -22.75 -0.20
CA ASP A 45 32.79 -21.42 -0.64
C ASP A 45 32.59 -20.33 0.43
N GLY A 46 32.17 -20.72 1.63
CA GLY A 46 31.94 -19.83 2.77
C GLY A 46 30.49 -19.38 2.94
N GLY A 47 29.57 -19.69 2.01
CA GLY A 47 28.16 -19.33 2.12
C GLY A 47 27.91 -17.83 1.95
N TRP A 48 27.30 -17.21 2.96
CA TRP A 48 26.92 -15.79 2.98
C TRP A 48 28.12 -14.86 2.83
N LYS A 49 28.03 -13.89 1.92
CA LYS A 49 29.12 -12.96 1.55
C LYS A 49 28.61 -11.54 1.41
N ILE A 50 29.39 -10.58 1.90
CA ILE A 50 29.18 -9.15 1.64
C ILE A 50 29.83 -8.75 0.32
N GLY A 51 29.12 -7.99 -0.50
CA GLY A 51 29.69 -7.36 -1.68
C GLY A 51 28.65 -6.63 -2.52
N THR A 52 29.11 -5.97 -3.58
CA THR A 52 28.23 -5.39 -4.59
C THR A 52 27.76 -6.45 -5.58
N ALA A 53 26.70 -6.16 -6.34
CA ALA A 53 26.22 -7.02 -7.43
C ALA A 53 27.34 -7.48 -8.38
N SER A 54 28.22 -6.54 -8.73
CA SER A 54 29.39 -6.79 -9.58
C SER A 54 30.44 -7.71 -8.92
N ALA A 55 30.68 -7.54 -7.61
CA ALA A 55 31.64 -8.35 -6.86
C ALA A 55 31.14 -9.79 -6.66
N LEU A 56 29.83 -9.94 -6.42
CA LEU A 56 29.13 -11.20 -6.23
C LEU A 56 28.77 -11.90 -7.56
N SER A 57 29.12 -11.29 -8.70
CA SER A 57 28.92 -11.83 -10.05
C SER A 57 27.45 -12.17 -10.38
N SER A 58 26.51 -11.42 -9.81
CA SER A 58 25.10 -11.50 -10.15
C SER A 58 24.68 -10.21 -10.85
N GLN A 59 24.28 -10.34 -12.11
CA GLN A 59 23.68 -9.26 -12.90
C GLN A 59 22.22 -8.97 -12.50
N PHE A 60 21.68 -9.71 -11.52
CA PHE A 60 20.28 -9.67 -11.13
C PHE A 60 20.02 -8.81 -9.89
N TYR A 61 21.04 -8.57 -9.05
CA TYR A 61 20.94 -7.55 -8.01
C TYR A 61 21.19 -6.18 -8.65
N ASP A 62 20.19 -5.31 -8.67
CA ASP A 62 20.26 -3.99 -9.33
C ASP A 62 20.81 -2.87 -8.42
N ARG A 63 21.07 -3.16 -7.13
CA ARG A 63 21.70 -2.24 -6.19
C ARG A 63 23.20 -2.06 -6.47
N GLN A 64 23.63 -0.80 -6.43
CA GLN A 64 25.05 -0.42 -6.54
C GLN A 64 25.80 -0.50 -5.20
N GLN A 65 25.05 -0.54 -4.08
CA GLN A 65 25.54 -0.61 -2.70
C GLN A 65 25.92 -2.04 -2.31
N GLN A 66 26.63 -2.20 -1.18
CA GLN A 66 27.02 -3.53 -0.69
C GLN A 66 25.81 -4.18 0.01
N PHE A 67 25.74 -5.51 -0.02
CA PHE A 67 24.70 -6.28 0.67
C PHE A 67 25.26 -7.66 1.02
N CYS A 68 24.58 -8.39 1.90
CA CYS A 68 24.93 -9.77 2.21
C CYS A 68 24.10 -10.74 1.39
N SER A 69 24.73 -11.73 0.74
CA SER A 69 23.98 -12.72 -0.05
C SER A 69 24.51 -14.14 0.12
N HIS A 70 23.59 -15.08 0.02
CA HIS A 70 23.85 -16.49 -0.19
C HIS A 70 23.39 -16.86 -1.59
N GLY A 71 24.34 -17.05 -2.50
CA GLY A 71 24.06 -17.23 -3.91
C GLY A 71 25.34 -17.37 -4.70
N ARG A 72 25.22 -17.58 -6.01
CA ARG A 72 26.35 -18.04 -6.84
C ARG A 72 27.51 -17.04 -6.93
N ASP A 73 28.73 -17.46 -6.58
CA ASP A 73 29.99 -16.83 -7.05
C ASP A 73 30.37 -17.40 -8.43
N GLN A 74 30.16 -16.66 -9.52
CA GLN A 74 30.45 -17.15 -10.88
C GLN A 74 31.95 -17.32 -11.20
N ARG A 75 32.88 -17.01 -10.29
CA ARG A 75 34.32 -17.05 -10.58
C ARG A 75 34.93 -18.44 -10.72
N ARG A 76 34.22 -19.52 -10.35
CA ARG A 76 34.68 -20.90 -10.59
C ARG A 76 33.60 -21.79 -11.20
N ARG A 77 33.79 -22.11 -12.50
CA ARG A 77 33.03 -23.07 -13.31
C ARG A 77 33.12 -24.54 -12.84
N LEU A 78 33.51 -24.82 -11.61
CA LEU A 78 33.68 -26.19 -11.11
C LEU A 78 32.83 -26.43 -9.87
N GLN A 79 31.61 -26.93 -10.13
CA GLN A 79 30.81 -27.82 -9.28
C GLN A 79 30.95 -27.60 -7.76
N LEU A 80 30.25 -26.62 -7.21
CA LEU A 80 29.88 -26.64 -5.80
C LEU A 80 28.38 -26.37 -5.75
N ARG A 81 27.60 -27.44 -5.57
CA ARG A 81 26.18 -27.35 -5.24
C ARG A 81 26.08 -26.52 -3.97
N GLN A 82 25.31 -25.44 -3.98
CA GLN A 82 25.12 -24.68 -2.75
C GLN A 82 24.36 -25.56 -1.75
N LYS A 83 24.61 -25.29 -0.48
CA LYS A 83 24.16 -26.09 0.65
C LYS A 83 23.62 -25.10 1.66
N PRO A 84 22.66 -25.51 2.50
CA PRO A 84 21.97 -24.59 3.39
C PRO A 84 22.96 -23.78 4.22
N GLY A 85 22.63 -22.50 4.40
CA GLY A 85 23.46 -21.57 5.15
C GLY A 85 22.66 -20.52 5.90
N TYR A 86 23.09 -20.27 7.13
CA TYR A 86 22.57 -19.28 8.05
C TYR A 86 23.52 -18.08 8.13
N LEU A 87 22.97 -16.87 8.03
CA LEU A 87 23.60 -15.64 8.47
C LEU A 87 22.95 -15.24 9.79
N ILE A 88 23.71 -15.28 10.87
CA ILE A 88 23.20 -15.20 12.25
C ILE A 88 23.65 -13.90 12.89
N THR A 89 22.72 -13.22 13.56
CA THR A 89 22.98 -12.04 14.38
C THR A 89 22.38 -12.19 15.78
N PRO A 90 23.13 -11.89 16.86
CA PRO A 90 22.57 -11.85 18.20
C PRO A 90 21.92 -10.50 18.49
N VAL A 91 20.78 -10.52 19.18
CA VAL A 91 20.13 -9.33 19.73
C VAL A 91 19.61 -9.63 21.13
N SER A 92 19.73 -8.66 22.04
CA SER A 92 19.13 -8.76 23.37
C SER A 92 17.82 -7.98 23.38
N ILE A 93 16.73 -8.65 23.71
CA ILE A 93 15.40 -8.04 23.86
C ILE A 93 14.89 -8.10 25.31
N SER A 94 15.84 -8.22 26.25
CA SER A 94 15.57 -8.26 27.67
C SER A 94 14.88 -6.98 28.17
N GLY A 95 13.75 -7.15 28.84
CA GLY A 95 12.97 -6.05 29.40
C GLY A 95 12.10 -5.29 28.39
N LEU A 96 12.02 -5.76 27.14
CA LEU A 96 11.20 -5.16 26.08
C LEU A 96 9.90 -5.97 25.89
N THR A 97 8.82 -5.29 25.52
CA THR A 97 7.48 -5.87 25.30
C THR A 97 7.12 -5.97 23.83
N SER A 98 7.54 -4.99 23.04
CA SER A 98 7.34 -4.96 21.59
C SER A 98 8.65 -4.71 20.85
N VAL A 99 8.99 -5.59 19.92
CA VAL A 99 10.19 -5.53 19.08
C VAL A 99 9.88 -6.07 17.70
N ALA A 100 10.34 -5.36 16.68
CA ALA A 100 10.25 -5.81 15.30
C ALA A 100 11.61 -5.80 14.61
N MET A 101 11.72 -6.62 13.58
CA MET A 101 12.82 -6.61 12.64
C MET A 101 12.34 -6.09 11.30
N GLN A 102 13.12 -5.20 10.69
CA GLN A 102 12.94 -4.73 9.32
C GLN A 102 14.20 -5.02 8.51
N PHE A 103 14.05 -5.40 7.26
CA PHE A 103 15.17 -5.60 6.33
C PHE A 103 14.69 -5.52 4.89
N ASP A 104 15.60 -5.17 3.99
CA ASP A 104 15.39 -5.30 2.56
C ASP A 104 15.83 -6.68 2.10
N LEU A 105 15.06 -7.27 1.19
CA LEU A 105 15.25 -8.63 0.71
C LEU A 105 15.25 -8.66 -0.82
N PHE A 106 16.14 -9.46 -1.42
CA PHE A 106 16.06 -9.84 -2.84
C PHE A 106 16.13 -11.35 -2.95
N TYR A 107 15.00 -11.94 -3.33
CA TYR A 107 14.83 -13.39 -3.43
C TYR A 107 13.66 -13.67 -4.37
N GLY A 108 13.80 -14.64 -5.27
CA GLY A 108 12.82 -14.86 -6.33
C GLY A 108 11.94 -16.09 -6.18
N ALA A 109 12.10 -16.90 -5.13
CA ALA A 109 11.39 -18.18 -4.93
C ALA A 109 11.36 -19.06 -6.20
N ASN A 110 12.46 -19.10 -6.96
CA ASN A 110 12.49 -19.66 -8.30
C ASN A 110 12.51 -21.20 -8.29
N THR A 111 11.91 -21.80 -9.31
CA THR A 111 12.01 -23.25 -9.58
C THR A 111 12.85 -23.53 -10.81
N TYR A 112 13.86 -24.41 -10.68
CA TYR A 112 14.66 -24.88 -11.80
C TYR A 112 14.91 -26.39 -11.70
N GLN A 113 14.64 -27.10 -12.80
CA GLN A 113 14.80 -28.56 -12.89
C GLN A 113 14.07 -29.35 -11.78
N GLY A 114 12.93 -28.84 -11.31
CA GLY A 114 12.10 -29.49 -10.29
C GLY A 114 12.57 -29.28 -8.85
N VAL A 115 13.52 -28.36 -8.63
CA VAL A 115 13.94 -27.90 -7.30
C VAL A 115 13.55 -26.42 -7.16
N THR A 116 13.00 -26.06 -6.01
CA THR A 116 12.62 -24.68 -5.66
C THR A 116 13.53 -24.20 -4.54
N GLU A 117 14.11 -23.01 -4.69
CA GLU A 117 14.91 -22.37 -3.63
C GLU A 117 13.97 -21.96 -2.49
N ARG A 118 14.48 -21.93 -1.26
CA ARG A 118 13.74 -21.59 -0.06
C ARG A 118 14.52 -20.57 0.76
N ALA A 119 13.84 -19.52 1.22
CA ALA A 119 14.41 -18.51 2.12
C ALA A 119 13.49 -18.28 3.33
N THR A 120 14.08 -18.25 4.52
CA THR A 120 13.38 -18.04 5.80
C THR A 120 14.13 -17.10 6.71
N VAL A 121 13.40 -16.45 7.61
CA VAL A 121 13.98 -15.84 8.81
C VAL A 121 13.66 -16.76 9.98
N GLU A 122 14.67 -17.05 10.79
CA GLU A 122 14.57 -18.01 11.88
C GLU A 122 15.13 -17.41 13.17
N VAL A 123 14.72 -17.96 14.30
CA VAL A 123 15.14 -17.52 15.62
C VAL A 123 15.53 -18.69 16.51
N SER A 124 16.54 -18.47 17.34
CA SER A 124 17.05 -19.45 18.30
C SER A 124 17.38 -18.80 19.63
N LEU A 125 17.06 -19.50 20.72
CA LEU A 125 17.43 -19.10 22.09
C LEU A 125 18.67 -19.85 22.62
N ASP A 126 19.11 -20.90 21.92
CA ASP A 126 20.24 -21.75 22.32
C ASP A 126 21.33 -21.88 21.24
N GLY A 127 21.10 -21.33 20.05
CA GLY A 127 22.00 -21.41 18.89
C GLY A 127 22.02 -22.76 18.20
N VAL A 128 21.10 -23.67 18.54
CA VAL A 128 21.04 -25.04 18.03
C VAL A 128 19.66 -25.35 17.46
N ASN A 129 18.59 -25.01 18.18
CA ASN A 129 17.22 -25.19 17.75
C ASN A 129 16.70 -23.90 17.15
N TRP A 130 16.26 -23.96 15.89
CA TRP A 130 15.76 -22.84 15.14
C TRP A 130 14.26 -22.98 14.90
N VAL A 131 13.55 -21.86 15.03
CA VAL A 131 12.12 -21.73 14.80
C VAL A 131 11.93 -20.69 13.71
N GLU A 132 11.13 -20.98 12.69
CA GLU A 132 10.82 -20.01 11.63
C GLU A 132 9.95 -18.87 12.19
N LEU A 133 10.31 -17.64 11.83
CA LEU A 133 9.56 -16.43 12.13
C LEU A 133 8.64 -16.11 10.95
N GLY A 134 7.35 -16.36 11.11
CA GLY A 134 6.35 -16.13 10.07
C GLY A 134 6.28 -17.26 9.03
N GLU A 135 5.70 -16.94 7.87
CA GLU A 135 5.67 -17.85 6.71
C GLU A 135 6.99 -17.77 5.92
N GLU A 136 7.17 -18.70 4.98
CA GLU A 136 8.29 -18.65 4.04
C GLU A 136 8.32 -17.31 3.29
N LEU A 137 9.51 -16.74 3.09
CA LEU A 137 9.64 -15.44 2.46
C LEU A 137 9.12 -15.49 1.02
N PRO A 138 8.24 -14.56 0.61
CA PRO A 138 7.74 -14.53 -0.75
C PRO A 138 8.83 -14.18 -1.77
N GLY A 139 8.66 -14.69 -2.99
CA GLY A 139 9.53 -14.34 -4.12
C GLY A 139 9.13 -13.01 -4.76
N HIS A 140 10.11 -12.18 -5.05
CA HIS A 140 9.97 -10.86 -5.68
C HIS A 140 10.89 -10.71 -6.89
N SER A 141 10.54 -9.78 -7.80
CA SER A 141 11.37 -9.46 -8.97
C SER A 141 12.46 -8.43 -8.69
N GLY A 142 12.47 -7.84 -7.49
CA GLY A 142 13.36 -6.75 -7.08
C GLY A 142 13.60 -6.78 -5.58
N TRP A 143 14.26 -5.73 -5.07
CA TRP A 143 14.41 -5.51 -3.64
C TRP A 143 13.10 -5.04 -3.03
N GLU A 144 12.67 -5.68 -1.94
CA GLU A 144 11.46 -5.32 -1.22
C GLU A 144 11.73 -5.23 0.28
N PRO A 145 11.15 -4.24 0.99
CA PRO A 145 11.21 -4.18 2.44
C PRO A 145 10.34 -5.28 3.06
N HIS A 146 10.77 -5.83 4.19
CA HIS A 146 10.05 -6.84 4.94
C HIS A 146 10.09 -6.54 6.42
N SER A 147 8.99 -6.81 7.12
CA SER A 147 8.84 -6.61 8.56
C SER A 147 8.39 -7.89 9.25
N ILE A 148 9.02 -8.21 10.37
CA ILE A 148 8.72 -9.42 11.16
C ILE A 148 8.63 -9.05 12.64
N SER A 149 7.59 -9.54 13.31
CA SER A 149 7.42 -9.36 14.77
C SER A 149 8.32 -10.33 15.53
N LEU A 150 8.99 -9.83 16.57
CA LEU A 150 9.78 -10.62 17.51
C LEU A 150 9.07 -10.76 18.87
N ASN A 151 7.80 -10.37 18.98
CA ASN A 151 7.08 -10.26 20.26
C ASN A 151 6.89 -11.60 20.96
N ALA A 152 6.88 -12.71 20.21
CA ALA A 152 6.89 -14.06 20.79
C ALA A 152 8.12 -14.34 21.67
N TYR A 153 9.19 -13.56 21.52
CA TYR A 153 10.46 -13.68 22.24
C TYR A 153 10.71 -12.49 23.19
N ALA A 154 9.72 -11.60 23.36
CA ALA A 154 9.82 -10.44 24.23
C ALA A 154 10.36 -10.81 25.63
N GLY A 155 11.34 -10.05 26.11
CA GLY A 155 12.00 -10.27 27.40
C GLY A 155 13.18 -11.25 27.39
N GLU A 156 13.42 -11.97 26.29
CA GLU A 156 14.55 -12.91 26.18
C GLU A 156 15.90 -12.18 26.04
N SER A 157 16.93 -12.70 26.71
CA SER A 157 18.26 -12.06 26.76
C SER A 157 19.24 -12.56 25.69
N ASN A 158 18.97 -13.72 25.08
CA ASN A 158 19.89 -14.40 24.16
C ASN A 158 19.17 -14.79 22.87
N VAL A 159 18.58 -13.82 22.18
CA VAL A 159 17.91 -14.07 20.90
C VAL A 159 18.95 -14.05 19.78
N GLN A 160 18.98 -15.11 18.98
CA GLN A 160 19.72 -15.16 17.73
C GLN A 160 18.72 -15.18 16.58
N ILE A 161 18.85 -14.24 15.66
CA ILE A 161 18.05 -14.18 14.45
C ILE A 161 18.93 -14.65 13.30
N ALA A 162 18.37 -15.43 12.38
CA ALA A 162 19.10 -15.89 11.22
C ALA A 162 18.32 -15.78 9.92
N PHE A 163 19.01 -15.33 8.89
CA PHE A 163 18.57 -15.49 7.51
C PHE A 163 19.05 -16.84 6.99
N HIS A 164 18.13 -17.68 6.57
CA HIS A 164 18.41 -19.02 6.11
C HIS A 164 18.02 -19.17 4.63
N TYR A 165 18.89 -19.80 3.86
CA TYR A 165 18.66 -20.11 2.46
C TYR A 165 19.06 -21.55 2.16
N ASP A 166 18.20 -22.27 1.43
CA ASP A 166 18.46 -23.62 0.92
C ASP A 166 17.91 -23.76 -0.50
N ASP A 167 18.73 -24.28 -1.42
CA ASP A 167 18.31 -24.62 -2.79
C ASP A 167 18.34 -26.12 -3.06
N GLU A 168 18.45 -26.95 -2.02
CA GLU A 168 18.64 -28.41 -2.06
C GLU A 168 19.83 -28.85 -2.95
N GLY A 169 20.78 -27.95 -3.21
CA GLY A 169 21.88 -28.18 -4.16
C GLY A 169 21.46 -28.05 -5.62
N GLY A 170 20.42 -27.28 -5.88
CA GLY A 170 19.90 -26.85 -7.18
C GLY A 170 20.80 -25.82 -7.88
N TRP A 171 20.24 -25.15 -8.89
CA TRP A 171 20.98 -24.16 -9.71
C TRP A 171 20.23 -22.85 -9.80
N LEU A 172 19.97 -22.27 -8.62
CA LEU A 172 19.14 -21.09 -8.46
C LEU A 172 19.99 -19.85 -8.13
N TYR A 173 19.33 -18.72 -7.90
CA TYR A 173 19.99 -17.41 -7.92
C TYR A 173 20.51 -17.02 -6.54
N GLY A 174 19.78 -17.37 -5.48
CA GLY A 174 20.17 -17.04 -4.12
C GLY A 174 19.19 -16.10 -3.42
N PHE A 175 19.60 -15.71 -2.23
CA PHE A 175 18.92 -14.77 -1.36
C PHE A 175 19.92 -13.69 -0.94
N ALA A 176 19.52 -12.42 -1.04
CA ALA A 176 20.26 -11.28 -0.52
C ALA A 176 19.43 -10.48 0.48
N VAL A 177 20.13 -9.92 1.47
CA VAL A 177 19.57 -9.08 2.54
C VAL A 177 20.39 -7.82 2.68
N ASP A 178 19.71 -6.73 3.05
CA ASP A 178 20.29 -5.41 3.25
C ASP A 178 19.48 -4.61 4.28
N ASN A 179 20.03 -3.51 4.80
CA ASN A 179 19.37 -2.58 5.72
C ASN A 179 18.66 -3.24 6.91
N VAL A 180 19.32 -4.18 7.57
CA VAL A 180 18.76 -4.95 8.68
C VAL A 180 18.67 -4.07 9.93
N THR A 181 17.47 -3.86 10.44
CA THR A 181 17.21 -3.13 11.68
C THR A 181 16.36 -3.99 12.62
N VAL A 182 16.70 -3.99 13.92
CA VAL A 182 15.82 -4.48 14.98
C VAL A 182 15.59 -3.33 15.94
N GLU A 183 14.33 -3.03 16.20
CA GLU A 183 13.93 -1.87 17.00
C GLU A 183 12.75 -2.16 17.89
N VAL A 184 12.64 -1.37 18.96
CA VAL A 184 11.44 -1.30 19.79
C VAL A 184 10.36 -0.58 19.00
N THR A 185 9.23 -1.24 18.79
CA THR A 185 8.04 -0.61 18.21
C THR A 185 7.06 -0.21 19.31
N PRO A 186 6.11 0.69 19.03
CA PRO A 186 5.02 0.95 19.96
C PRO A 186 4.22 -0.32 20.27
N ASP A 187 3.67 -0.42 21.48
CA ASP A 187 2.80 -1.53 21.88
C ASP A 187 1.42 -1.39 21.21
N LEU A 188 0.83 -0.20 21.18
CA LEU A 188 -0.48 0.08 20.57
C LEU A 188 -0.34 1.13 19.46
N ASP A 189 -0.26 0.68 18.21
CA ASP A 189 -0.13 1.54 17.03
C ASP A 189 -0.90 0.93 15.85
N ALA A 190 -1.94 1.65 15.42
CA ALA A 190 -2.78 1.31 14.29
C ALA A 190 -2.65 2.41 13.24
N GLU A 191 -2.27 2.02 12.04
CA GLU A 191 -2.11 2.93 10.91
C GLU A 191 -3.35 2.88 10.01
N LEU A 192 -3.90 4.03 9.65
CA LEU A 192 -4.94 4.13 8.62
C LEU A 192 -4.28 4.15 7.23
N THR A 193 -4.02 2.96 6.68
CA THR A 193 -3.29 2.80 5.40
C THR A 193 -4.12 3.17 4.18
N GLU A 194 -5.45 3.03 4.27
CA GLU A 194 -6.37 3.39 3.20
C GLU A 194 -7.68 3.93 3.75
N LEU A 195 -8.14 5.04 3.19
CA LEU A 195 -9.54 5.48 3.27
C LEU A 195 -10.13 5.32 1.87
N LYS A 196 -11.17 4.48 1.72
CA LYS A 196 -11.74 4.12 0.41
C LYS A 196 -12.37 5.34 -0.24
N GLU A 197 -11.65 5.92 -1.18
CA GLU A 197 -12.06 7.12 -1.88
C GLU A 197 -13.28 6.84 -2.78
N ARG A 198 -14.18 7.83 -2.86
CA ARG A 198 -15.25 7.87 -3.84
C ARG A 198 -15.27 9.26 -4.44
N ALA A 199 -14.96 9.35 -5.73
CA ALA A 199 -14.84 10.63 -6.42
C ALA A 199 -16.15 11.46 -6.41
N PHE A 200 -17.31 10.79 -6.30
CA PHE A 200 -18.59 11.46 -6.35
C PHE A 200 -19.71 10.71 -5.60
N GLY A 201 -20.77 11.44 -5.27
CA GLY A 201 -22.00 10.92 -4.66
C GLY A 201 -23.23 11.77 -4.99
N GLU A 202 -24.40 11.38 -4.48
CA GLU A 202 -25.65 12.12 -4.66
C GLU A 202 -26.26 12.51 -3.31
N GLU A 203 -26.93 13.66 -3.29
CA GLU A 203 -27.74 14.09 -2.14
C GLU A 203 -28.74 13.01 -1.70
N ASN A 204 -28.91 12.86 -0.39
CA ASN A 204 -29.88 11.93 0.20
C ASN A 204 -29.70 10.47 -0.27
N THR A 205 -28.49 10.11 -0.70
CA THR A 205 -28.08 8.75 -1.00
C THR A 205 -26.98 8.36 -0.01
N PRO A 206 -27.06 7.20 0.66
CA PRO A 206 -26.01 6.75 1.57
C PRO A 206 -24.64 6.72 0.88
N PHE A 207 -23.67 7.37 1.50
CA PHE A 207 -22.27 7.42 1.10
C PHE A 207 -21.45 6.60 2.11
N PRO A 208 -21.06 5.35 1.76
CA PRO A 208 -20.33 4.47 2.67
C PRO A 208 -18.94 5.04 2.99
N ILE A 209 -18.55 4.95 4.26
CA ILE A 209 -17.22 5.33 4.75
C ILE A 209 -16.54 4.07 5.25
N GLY A 210 -15.36 3.76 4.71
CA GLY A 210 -14.62 2.57 5.07
C GLY A 210 -13.19 2.65 4.56
N GLY A 211 -12.36 1.71 4.97
CA GLY A 211 -10.93 1.78 4.73
C GLY A 211 -10.23 0.50 5.12
N GLN A 212 -8.91 0.59 5.23
CA GLN A 212 -8.05 -0.45 5.72
C GLN A 212 -7.14 0.11 6.82
N ILE A 213 -7.00 -0.65 7.89
CA ILE A 213 -6.07 -0.41 8.98
C ILE A 213 -4.94 -1.44 8.90
N PHE A 214 -3.74 -1.03 9.29
CA PHE A 214 -2.59 -1.90 9.52
C PHE A 214 -2.14 -1.81 10.99
N ASN A 215 -1.88 -2.96 11.62
CA ASN A 215 -1.33 -2.97 12.98
C ASN A 215 0.20 -2.78 12.93
N SER A 216 0.65 -1.54 13.05
CA SER A 216 2.08 -1.19 13.15
C SER A 216 2.67 -1.48 14.53
N GLY A 217 1.80 -1.67 15.53
CA GLY A 217 2.17 -1.96 16.91
C GLY A 217 2.44 -3.43 17.22
N GLY A 218 2.97 -3.65 18.42
CA GLY A 218 3.32 -4.98 18.91
C GLY A 218 2.20 -5.80 19.52
N THR A 219 1.13 -5.14 19.94
CA THR A 219 0.00 -5.79 20.61
C THR A 219 -1.06 -6.11 19.57
N THR A 220 -1.64 -7.32 19.64
CA THR A 220 -2.81 -7.66 18.84
C THR A 220 -3.94 -6.65 19.08
N ILE A 221 -4.48 -6.07 18.02
CA ILE A 221 -5.63 -5.18 18.10
C ILE A 221 -6.89 -6.05 18.24
N THR A 222 -7.58 -5.85 19.35
CA THR A 222 -8.82 -6.50 19.76
C THR A 222 -10.03 -5.56 19.69
N SER A 223 -9.80 -4.25 19.74
CA SER A 223 -10.81 -3.24 19.44
C SER A 223 -10.19 -1.98 18.82
N LEU A 224 -10.94 -1.31 17.94
CA LEU A 224 -10.62 0.01 17.38
C LEU A 224 -11.80 0.95 17.55
N GLU A 225 -11.54 2.21 17.88
CA GLU A 225 -12.51 3.29 17.69
C GLU A 225 -12.06 4.12 16.49
N ILE A 226 -12.92 4.22 15.48
CA ILE A 226 -12.68 5.00 14.27
C ILE A 226 -13.79 6.01 14.14
N SER A 227 -13.42 7.25 13.82
CA SER A 227 -14.37 8.33 13.56
C SER A 227 -14.21 8.88 12.16
N TYR A 228 -15.28 9.47 11.62
CA TYR A 228 -15.20 10.29 10.41
C TYR A 228 -15.90 11.63 10.60
N SER A 229 -15.45 12.64 9.86
CA SER A 229 -16.06 13.98 9.81
C SER A 229 -16.12 14.49 8.37
N ILE A 230 -17.05 15.42 8.13
CA ILE A 230 -17.23 16.10 6.85
C ILE A 230 -16.88 17.57 7.06
N ASP A 231 -15.93 18.11 6.29
CA ASP A 231 -15.42 19.48 6.38
C ASP A 231 -15.02 19.91 7.82
N GLY A 232 -14.46 18.98 8.60
CA GLY A 232 -14.12 19.22 10.02
C GLY A 232 -15.32 19.48 10.93
N GLY A 233 -16.52 19.08 10.51
CA GLY A 233 -17.75 19.11 11.30
C GLY A 233 -17.78 18.09 12.44
N PRO A 234 -18.96 17.86 13.07
CA PRO A 234 -19.10 16.86 14.12
C PRO A 234 -18.72 15.45 13.64
N SER A 235 -17.88 14.76 14.40
CA SER A 235 -17.47 13.39 14.08
C SER A 235 -18.55 12.37 14.42
N ILE A 236 -18.62 11.32 13.62
CA ILE A 236 -19.37 10.10 13.89
C ILE A 236 -18.35 9.00 14.17
N SER A 237 -18.41 8.41 15.36
CA SER A 237 -17.50 7.33 15.79
C SER A 237 -18.20 5.99 15.85
N GLU A 238 -17.46 4.94 15.53
CA GLU A 238 -17.86 3.54 15.71
C GLU A 238 -16.73 2.76 16.39
N THR A 239 -17.11 1.89 17.32
CA THR A 239 -16.19 0.95 17.96
C THR A 239 -16.33 -0.41 17.29
N PHE A 240 -15.23 -0.91 16.75
CA PHE A 240 -15.08 -2.26 16.23
C PHE A 240 -14.50 -3.14 17.32
N ASP A 241 -15.28 -4.10 17.84
CA ASP A 241 -14.89 -5.01 18.92
C ASP A 241 -14.67 -6.45 18.42
N ASN A 242 -14.04 -7.28 19.26
CA ASN A 242 -13.76 -8.70 18.99
C ASN A 242 -12.87 -8.91 17.76
N LEU A 243 -11.94 -7.97 17.54
CA LEU A 243 -10.92 -8.07 16.50
C LEU A 243 -9.81 -9.05 16.92
N ASN A 244 -9.05 -9.51 15.93
CA ASN A 244 -7.82 -10.29 16.11
C ASN A 244 -6.81 -9.88 15.05
N VAL A 245 -6.47 -8.58 15.01
CA VAL A 245 -5.46 -8.07 14.07
C VAL A 245 -4.11 -8.24 14.75
N GLU A 246 -3.40 -9.32 14.40
CA GLU A 246 -2.04 -9.57 14.88
C GLU A 246 -1.11 -8.44 14.42
N SER A 247 0.07 -8.31 15.05
CA SER A 247 1.09 -7.37 14.59
C SER A 247 1.39 -7.57 13.11
N PHE A 248 1.47 -6.48 12.36
CA PHE A 248 1.63 -6.46 10.91
C PHE A 248 0.48 -7.13 10.13
N GLY A 249 -0.68 -7.28 10.78
CA GLY A 249 -1.93 -7.68 10.16
C GLY A 249 -2.72 -6.48 9.63
N TYR A 250 -3.61 -6.74 8.67
CA TYR A 250 -4.54 -5.76 8.12
C TYR A 250 -5.98 -6.04 8.56
N TYR A 251 -6.78 -4.99 8.62
CA TYR A 251 -8.23 -5.08 8.86
C TYR A 251 -8.99 -4.10 7.99
N ASP A 252 -9.91 -4.61 7.17
CA ASP A 252 -10.85 -3.79 6.43
C ASP A 252 -12.03 -3.41 7.31
N PHE A 253 -12.37 -2.13 7.34
CA PHE A 253 -13.53 -1.62 8.07
C PHE A 253 -14.51 -0.89 7.15
N GLU A 254 -15.77 -0.86 7.56
CA GLU A 254 -16.82 -0.01 7.01
C GLU A 254 -17.70 0.45 8.17
N ILE A 255 -17.90 1.77 8.30
CA ILE A 255 -18.72 2.36 9.35
C ILE A 255 -20.19 2.12 9.02
N SER A 256 -20.92 1.54 9.96
CA SER A 256 -22.32 1.11 9.86
C SER A 256 -23.28 2.27 9.60
N SER A 257 -22.94 3.48 10.06
CA SER A 257 -23.70 4.70 9.77
C SER A 257 -23.03 5.47 8.62
N PRO A 258 -23.47 5.26 7.36
CA PRO A 258 -22.91 6.00 6.24
C PRO A 258 -23.24 7.50 6.36
N TRP A 259 -22.44 8.32 5.70
CA TRP A 259 -22.79 9.73 5.53
C TRP A 259 -24.01 9.85 4.60
N LEU A 260 -24.93 10.74 4.96
CA LEU A 260 -26.06 11.10 4.11
C LEU A 260 -25.91 12.59 3.73
N PRO A 261 -25.32 12.90 2.57
CA PRO A 261 -25.14 14.29 2.13
C PRO A 261 -26.50 14.97 1.96
N ASP A 262 -26.69 16.16 2.53
CA ASP A 262 -27.93 16.93 2.43
C ASP A 262 -27.83 18.13 1.47
N ALA A 263 -26.65 18.37 0.89
CA ALA A 263 -26.38 19.41 -0.08
C ALA A 263 -25.33 18.96 -1.11
N SER A 264 -25.46 19.49 -2.32
CA SER A 264 -24.44 19.38 -3.37
C SER A 264 -23.24 20.27 -3.11
N GLY A 265 -22.06 19.84 -3.53
CA GLY A 265 -20.80 20.57 -3.37
C GLY A 265 -19.59 19.65 -3.35
N VAL A 266 -18.41 20.23 -3.19
CA VAL A 266 -17.19 19.48 -2.88
C VAL A 266 -17.02 19.46 -1.37
N PHE A 267 -16.81 18.27 -0.82
CA PHE A 267 -16.64 18.04 0.61
C PHE A 267 -15.34 17.28 0.88
N GLU A 268 -14.66 17.63 1.96
CA GLU A 268 -13.56 16.84 2.50
C GLU A 268 -14.11 15.80 3.48
N VAL A 269 -13.80 14.53 3.23
CA VAL A 269 -14.08 13.42 4.13
C VAL A 269 -12.79 13.08 4.85
N THR A 270 -12.80 13.15 6.18
CA THR A 270 -11.65 12.76 7.02
C THR A 270 -12.06 11.60 7.91
N ALA A 271 -11.24 10.56 7.98
CA ALA A 271 -11.35 9.49 8.97
C ALA A 271 -10.13 9.48 9.89
N GLU A 272 -10.33 9.09 11.15
CA GLU A 272 -9.32 9.08 12.19
C GLU A 272 -9.52 7.91 13.14
N ILE A 273 -8.44 7.21 13.48
CA ILE A 273 -8.39 6.24 14.58
C ILE A 273 -8.27 6.99 15.90
N THR A 274 -9.26 6.86 16.78
CA THR A 274 -9.34 7.61 18.04
C THR A 274 -8.96 6.78 19.26
N ALA A 275 -9.02 5.43 19.17
CA ALA A 275 -8.56 4.54 20.22
C ALA A 275 -8.17 3.15 19.69
N VAL A 276 -7.14 2.55 20.29
CA VAL A 276 -6.70 1.17 20.03
C VAL A 276 -6.74 0.39 21.33
N ASN A 277 -7.49 -0.72 21.36
CA ASN A 277 -7.70 -1.53 22.58
C ASN A 277 -8.23 -0.71 23.79
N GLY A 278 -8.97 0.37 23.53
CA GLY A 278 -9.47 1.30 24.55
C GLY A 278 -8.41 2.24 25.14
N GLY A 279 -7.17 2.20 24.64
CA GLY A 279 -6.09 3.12 24.94
C GLY A 279 -5.86 4.14 23.81
N ALA A 280 -4.94 5.07 24.04
CA ALA A 280 -4.46 5.96 23.00
C ALA A 280 -3.55 5.19 22.04
N ASP A 281 -3.64 5.54 20.76
CA ASP A 281 -2.61 5.18 19.79
C ASP A 281 -1.28 5.88 20.15
N GLU A 282 -0.18 5.14 20.14
CA GLU A 282 1.14 5.63 20.51
C GLU A 282 1.85 6.38 19.37
N ASN A 283 1.38 6.24 18.12
CA ASN A 283 1.88 6.97 16.96
C ASN A 283 0.76 7.75 16.26
N PRO A 284 0.32 8.90 16.79
CA PRO A 284 -0.83 9.63 16.25
C PRO A 284 -0.65 10.18 14.82
N ASP A 285 0.57 10.18 14.27
CA ASP A 285 0.88 10.75 12.96
C ASP A 285 0.31 9.92 11.79
N ASN A 286 -0.02 8.65 12.03
CA ASN A 286 -0.54 7.72 11.02
C ASN A 286 -2.03 7.37 11.23
N ASN A 287 -2.72 8.06 12.14
CA ASN A 287 -4.11 7.75 12.51
C ASN A 287 -5.15 8.27 11.51
N SER A 288 -4.80 9.23 10.65
CA SER A 288 -5.75 10.02 9.87
C SER A 288 -5.50 10.00 8.38
N ALA A 289 -6.58 9.96 7.60
CA ALA A 289 -6.56 10.10 6.14
C ALA A 289 -7.77 10.95 5.70
N SER A 290 -7.62 11.67 4.58
CA SER A 290 -8.72 12.43 3.97
C SER A 290 -8.72 12.35 2.45
N PHE A 291 -9.89 12.58 1.87
CA PHE A 291 -10.08 12.75 0.42
C PHE A 291 -11.20 13.75 0.13
N GLU A 292 -11.17 14.35 -1.06
CA GLU A 292 -12.25 15.20 -1.56
C GLU A 292 -13.25 14.40 -2.38
N THR A 293 -14.54 14.69 -2.22
CA THR A 293 -15.63 14.09 -3.01
C THR A 293 -16.62 15.14 -3.48
N GLU A 294 -17.14 14.98 -4.71
CA GLU A 294 -18.16 15.86 -5.27
C GLU A 294 -19.56 15.25 -5.13
N ILE A 295 -20.42 15.89 -4.34
CA ILE A 295 -21.82 15.52 -4.19
C ILE A 295 -22.67 16.32 -5.16
N PHE A 296 -23.52 15.61 -5.90
CA PHE A 296 -24.45 16.19 -6.87
C PHE A 296 -25.89 16.15 -6.36
N PRO A 297 -26.76 17.04 -6.84
CA PRO A 297 -28.20 16.92 -6.60
C PRO A 297 -28.73 15.58 -7.09
N LYS A 298 -29.60 14.94 -6.31
CA LYS A 298 -30.23 13.70 -6.73
C LYS A 298 -31.30 13.96 -7.79
N VAL A 299 -31.11 13.41 -8.98
CA VAL A 299 -32.10 13.50 -10.05
C VAL A 299 -32.92 12.21 -10.07
N THR A 300 -34.22 12.33 -9.86
CA THR A 300 -35.15 11.21 -10.03
C THR A 300 -35.77 11.27 -11.42
N PRO A 301 -35.50 10.29 -12.32
CA PRO A 301 -36.10 10.28 -13.64
C PRO A 301 -37.64 10.21 -13.53
N PRO A 302 -38.37 11.07 -14.25
CA PRO A 302 -39.83 10.97 -14.30
C PRO A 302 -40.26 9.69 -15.02
N ASN A 303 -41.39 9.11 -14.61
CA ASN A 303 -42.01 8.03 -15.37
C ASN A 303 -42.73 8.61 -16.59
N LEU A 304 -42.18 8.38 -17.78
CA LEU A 304 -42.68 8.92 -19.05
C LEU A 304 -43.43 7.89 -19.91
N ILE A 305 -43.82 6.73 -19.37
CA ILE A 305 -44.39 5.62 -20.16
C ILE A 305 -45.63 6.03 -20.97
N ASP A 306 -46.56 6.79 -20.36
CA ASP A 306 -47.77 7.22 -21.05
C ASP A 306 -47.48 8.23 -22.16
N GLN A 307 -46.42 9.04 -22.01
CA GLN A 307 -46.02 10.00 -23.04
C GLN A 307 -45.48 9.27 -24.27
N PHE A 308 -44.70 8.21 -24.08
CA PHE A 308 -44.21 7.38 -25.18
C PHE A 308 -45.32 6.60 -25.91
N LEU A 309 -46.45 6.31 -25.24
CA LEU A 309 -47.54 5.55 -25.83
C LEU A 309 -48.60 6.42 -26.52
N LEU A 310 -48.75 7.68 -26.10
CA LEU A 310 -49.88 8.53 -26.49
C LEU A 310 -49.47 9.76 -27.31
N VAL A 311 -48.18 10.09 -27.36
CA VAL A 311 -47.66 11.27 -28.04
C VAL A 311 -46.60 10.85 -29.05
N ASP A 312 -46.65 11.41 -30.25
CA ASP A 312 -45.59 11.20 -31.24
C ASP A 312 -44.27 11.80 -30.72
N PRO A 313 -43.14 11.07 -30.80
CA PRO A 313 -41.86 11.56 -30.31
C PRO A 313 -41.39 12.77 -31.12
N VAL A 314 -40.92 13.80 -30.41
CA VAL A 314 -40.24 14.95 -31.00
C VAL A 314 -38.73 14.71 -30.92
N PHE A 315 -38.06 14.71 -32.07
CA PHE A 315 -36.62 14.53 -32.14
C PHE A 315 -35.92 15.89 -32.24
N THR A 316 -34.99 16.15 -31.30
CA THR A 316 -34.12 17.32 -31.33
C THR A 316 -32.70 16.87 -31.67
N VAL A 317 -32.04 17.56 -32.59
CA VAL A 317 -30.63 17.31 -32.91
C VAL A 317 -29.77 17.98 -31.85
N VAL A 318 -29.04 17.18 -31.08
CA VAL A 318 -28.19 17.66 -29.96
C VAL A 318 -26.72 17.83 -30.38
N ALA A 319 -26.27 17.07 -31.39
CA ALA A 319 -24.91 17.13 -31.92
C ALA A 319 -24.86 16.66 -33.38
N THR A 320 -23.87 17.14 -34.12
CA THR A 320 -23.63 16.83 -35.53
C THR A 320 -22.16 16.54 -35.80
N GLY A 321 -21.81 16.18 -37.04
CA GLY A 321 -20.41 16.04 -37.45
C GLY A 321 -19.58 17.32 -37.31
N ALA A 322 -20.20 18.50 -37.26
CA ALA A 322 -19.49 19.76 -36.97
C ALA A 322 -18.96 19.79 -35.53
N ASP A 323 -19.63 19.06 -34.63
CA ASP A 323 -19.32 18.94 -33.20
C ASP A 323 -18.40 17.73 -32.93
N GLN A 324 -17.75 17.21 -33.97
CA GLN A 324 -16.86 16.04 -33.94
C GLN A 324 -17.56 14.71 -33.65
N LEU A 325 -18.89 14.64 -33.80
CA LEU A 325 -19.65 13.40 -33.80
C LEU A 325 -19.55 12.73 -35.18
N ASP A 326 -18.51 11.92 -35.40
CA ASP A 326 -18.23 11.24 -36.67
C ASP A 326 -18.23 9.72 -36.47
N LYS A 327 -19.13 9.02 -37.17
CA LYS A 327 -19.35 7.57 -37.08
C LYS A 327 -19.46 7.05 -35.63
N PRO A 328 -20.44 7.53 -34.84
CA PRO A 328 -20.62 7.05 -33.48
C PRO A 328 -20.96 5.56 -33.46
N THR A 329 -20.33 4.80 -32.58
CA THR A 329 -20.51 3.35 -32.46
C THR A 329 -21.11 2.93 -31.12
N ASP A 330 -20.91 3.73 -30.08
CA ASP A 330 -21.45 3.47 -28.74
C ASP A 330 -21.67 4.78 -27.98
N LEU A 331 -22.57 4.77 -27.00
CA LEU A 331 -22.82 5.90 -26.10
C LEU A 331 -23.10 5.43 -24.68
N ASP A 332 -22.77 6.28 -23.71
CA ASP A 332 -23.08 6.05 -22.29
C ASP A 332 -23.32 7.38 -21.58
N PHE A 333 -24.08 7.36 -20.49
CA PHE A 333 -24.31 8.55 -19.66
C PHE A 333 -23.39 8.53 -18.44
N PHE A 334 -23.06 9.72 -17.93
CA PHE A 334 -22.40 9.78 -16.63
C PHE A 334 -23.30 9.15 -15.55
N PRO A 335 -22.77 8.30 -14.65
CA PRO A 335 -23.58 7.55 -13.69
C PRO A 335 -24.47 8.42 -12.78
N ILE A 336 -24.04 9.65 -12.51
CA ILE A 336 -24.83 10.66 -11.81
C ILE A 336 -25.50 11.58 -12.82
N LEU A 337 -26.83 11.48 -12.90
CA LEU A 337 -27.64 12.21 -13.87
C LEU A 337 -27.54 13.74 -13.74
N ALA A 338 -27.31 14.27 -12.52
CA ALA A 338 -27.14 15.70 -12.30
C ALA A 338 -25.91 16.30 -12.99
N LYS A 339 -24.90 15.49 -13.35
CA LYS A 339 -23.74 15.97 -14.11
C LYS A 339 -24.09 16.27 -15.58
N ASP A 340 -25.23 15.75 -16.07
CA ASP A 340 -25.75 15.95 -17.43
C ASP A 340 -24.69 15.76 -18.52
N GLU A 341 -23.98 14.63 -18.43
CA GLU A 341 -22.91 14.27 -19.36
C GLU A 341 -23.31 13.05 -20.20
N LEU A 342 -23.14 13.18 -21.52
CA LEU A 342 -23.27 12.10 -22.49
C LEU A 342 -21.90 11.84 -23.13
N TRP A 343 -21.47 10.59 -23.10
CA TRP A 343 -20.21 10.14 -23.69
C TRP A 343 -20.49 9.33 -24.93
N VAL A 344 -19.79 9.64 -26.02
CA VAL A 344 -19.93 8.95 -27.29
C VAL A 344 -18.57 8.46 -27.76
N VAL A 345 -18.51 7.22 -28.24
CA VAL A 345 -17.34 6.64 -28.90
C VAL A 345 -17.52 6.74 -30.41
N ASN A 346 -16.50 7.26 -31.09
CA ASN A 346 -16.49 7.42 -32.54
C ASN A 346 -15.57 6.39 -33.20
N GLU A 347 -16.02 5.80 -34.31
CA GLU A 347 -15.20 4.95 -35.16
C GLU A 347 -14.18 5.77 -35.94
N ARG A 348 -12.93 5.33 -35.92
CA ARG A 348 -11.84 5.91 -36.70
C ARG A 348 -11.01 4.80 -37.34
N THR A 349 -9.97 5.19 -38.08
CA THR A 349 -9.08 4.23 -38.71
C THR A 349 -7.96 3.80 -37.77
N GLU A 350 -7.42 2.60 -38.01
CA GLU A 350 -6.26 2.05 -37.30
C GLU A 350 -5.11 3.07 -37.22
N ASN A 351 -4.80 3.76 -38.32
CA ASN A 351 -3.71 4.75 -38.39
C ASN A 351 -3.96 6.08 -37.64
N THR A 352 -5.13 6.28 -37.05
CA THR A 352 -5.54 7.58 -36.47
C THR A 352 -5.98 7.51 -35.01
N GLY A 353 -5.96 6.33 -34.39
CA GLY A 353 -6.49 6.11 -33.05
C GLY A 353 -8.01 6.30 -32.96
N GLY A 354 -8.64 5.78 -31.91
CA GLY A 354 -10.07 6.05 -31.66
C GLY A 354 -10.28 7.45 -31.08
N SER A 355 -11.54 7.90 -31.03
CA SER A 355 -11.89 9.15 -30.33
C SER A 355 -13.16 9.01 -29.51
N THR A 356 -13.23 9.81 -28.47
CA THR A 356 -14.43 10.02 -27.65
C THR A 356 -14.88 11.45 -27.76
N LEU A 357 -16.19 11.66 -27.67
CA LEU A 357 -16.82 12.96 -27.55
C LEU A 357 -17.62 12.99 -26.25
N THR A 358 -17.24 13.86 -25.33
CA THR A 358 -18.04 14.19 -24.15
C THR A 358 -18.89 15.40 -24.47
N LEU A 359 -20.20 15.27 -24.30
CA LEU A 359 -21.17 16.35 -24.31
C LEU A 359 -21.47 16.70 -22.86
N TYR A 360 -21.10 17.90 -22.42
CA TYR A 360 -21.51 18.45 -21.14
C TYR A 360 -22.80 19.23 -21.29
N ASN A 361 -23.64 19.20 -20.27
CA ASN A 361 -24.98 19.79 -20.29
C ASN A 361 -25.79 19.25 -21.49
N ALA A 362 -25.78 17.93 -21.69
CA ALA A 362 -26.35 17.28 -22.87
C ALA A 362 -27.86 17.54 -23.06
N SER A 363 -28.58 17.93 -22.01
CA SER A 363 -30.00 18.32 -22.07
C SER A 363 -30.23 19.80 -22.45
N SER A 364 -29.17 20.61 -22.53
CA SER A 364 -29.21 22.04 -22.89
C SER A 364 -29.47 22.27 -24.38
N GLU A 365 -29.98 23.46 -24.73
CA GLU A 365 -30.03 23.92 -26.13
C GLU A 365 -28.64 24.22 -26.71
N THR A 366 -27.65 24.44 -25.84
CA THR A 366 -26.25 24.72 -26.21
C THR A 366 -25.30 23.85 -25.37
N PRO A 367 -25.19 22.55 -25.66
CA PRO A 367 -24.23 21.67 -24.98
C PRO A 367 -22.79 22.05 -25.32
N ASP A 368 -21.87 21.77 -24.40
CA ASP A 368 -20.44 21.97 -24.59
C ASP A 368 -19.79 20.65 -25.01
N PHE A 369 -18.82 20.72 -25.92
CA PHE A 369 -18.21 19.53 -26.53
C PHE A 369 -16.73 19.43 -26.21
N LEU A 370 -16.30 18.25 -25.75
CA LEU A 370 -14.88 17.91 -25.61
C LEU A 370 -14.57 16.62 -26.37
N GLN A 371 -13.82 16.76 -27.46
CA GLN A 371 -13.26 15.61 -28.16
C GLN A 371 -11.93 15.20 -27.52
N ARG A 372 -11.77 13.91 -27.25
CA ARG A 372 -10.47 13.31 -26.91
C ARG A 372 -10.09 12.31 -27.99
N VAL A 373 -8.82 12.36 -28.39
CA VAL A 373 -8.25 11.51 -29.45
C VAL A 373 -7.05 10.80 -28.86
N ASP A 374 -6.97 9.50 -29.07
CA ASP A 374 -5.75 8.77 -28.73
C ASP A 374 -4.59 9.24 -29.63
N GLY A 375 -3.49 9.64 -29.00
CA GLY A 375 -2.27 10.08 -29.68
C GLY A 375 -1.46 8.95 -30.29
N ASN A 376 -1.72 7.69 -29.91
CA ASN A 376 -0.94 6.54 -30.37
C ASN A 376 -1.81 5.48 -31.07
N ALA A 377 -1.73 5.43 -32.40
CA ALA A 377 -2.50 4.53 -33.26
C ALA A 377 -2.16 3.02 -33.16
N TRP A 378 -1.24 2.61 -32.29
CA TRP A 378 -0.62 1.26 -32.31
C TRP A 378 -1.02 0.31 -31.15
N PRO A 379 -1.35 0.78 -29.93
CA PRO A 379 -2.11 -0.01 -28.97
C PRO A 379 -3.61 0.31 -29.10
N PHE A 380 -4.49 -0.70 -29.05
CA PHE A 380 -5.95 -0.52 -29.06
C PHE A 380 -6.45 0.11 -27.75
N HIS A 381 -6.21 1.39 -27.48
CA HIS A 381 -6.68 2.07 -26.27
C HIS A 381 -7.51 3.32 -26.62
N VAL A 382 -8.85 3.18 -26.61
CA VAL A 382 -9.72 4.35 -26.48
C VAL A 382 -9.85 4.68 -25.01
N THR A 383 -9.09 5.67 -24.51
CA THR A 383 -9.30 6.23 -23.18
C THR A 383 -10.54 7.14 -23.21
N ALA A 384 -11.71 6.55 -22.98
CA ALA A 384 -12.70 7.26 -22.19
C ALA A 384 -12.13 7.30 -20.76
N ASN A 385 -12.04 8.47 -20.12
CA ASN A 385 -11.83 8.50 -18.67
C ASN A 385 -13.11 7.97 -18.01
N ARG A 386 -13.32 6.66 -18.09
CA ARG A 386 -14.04 5.94 -17.06
C ARG A 386 -13.09 5.99 -15.88
N TYR A 387 -13.39 6.86 -14.92
CA TYR A 387 -12.95 6.56 -13.56
C TYR A 387 -13.60 5.21 -13.25
N CYS A 388 -12.81 4.14 -13.37
CA CYS A 388 -13.23 2.82 -12.94
C CYS A 388 -13.49 2.93 -11.44
N VAL A 389 -14.74 2.65 -11.07
CA VAL A 389 -15.27 2.60 -9.71
C VAL A 389 -14.68 1.41 -8.98
#